data_AF-A0A7X8G998-F1
#
_entry.id   AF-A0A7X8G998-F1
#
_cell.length_a   1.000
_cell.length_b   1.000
_cell.length_c   1.000
_cell.angle_alpha   90.00
_cell.angle_beta   90.00
_cell.angle_gamma   90.00
#
_symmetry.space_group_name_H-M   'P 1'
#
loop_
_entity.id
_entity.type
_entity.pdbx_description
1 polymer ?
#
loop_
_entity_poly.entity_id
_entity_poly.type
_entity_poly.pdbx_seq_one_letter_code
_entity_poly.pdbx_strand_id
1 'polypeptide(L)'
;MEYKVTISDGTVLEKSIQHVSYIVYPPDDYDIRRNYPRNSMVISGIIDIGEGTVGLYKWALIPGTNKECYKDVTVEHFYAGQLVSKVKFSKAFVVDYSESYSNSEGVGYFTIYLRQFAGMDIEHSNEISQEQQKKYQEQVQTNIEQTSELEKAEPKISSAVSLDNVNNVNSKPVMRITDRLKNQKDPDTLLTKEEVKLRYAKEIEASKEAYKRAIDMAKKKKVKGCVASNGKITLSGFDGKTTKAPEGFARVPLDTMFDYCKKIGHELPPKVPAFYDNGREGSYFACHAEKQLSLLTDEPIGISRDMCPDCVEYFKKHAAYTNQVKITADPKKTRIFFPDGRVEEF
;
A
#
# COMPACT_ATOMS: atom_id res chain seq x y z
N MET A 1 4.91 25.84 17.04
CA MET A 1 5.81 24.83 17.64
C MET A 1 7.08 24.92 16.86
N GLU A 2 8.21 25.10 17.53
CA GLU A 2 9.50 25.29 16.86
C GLU A 2 10.42 24.14 17.25
N TYR A 3 11.08 23.55 16.27
CA TYR A 3 12.05 22.48 16.48
C TYR A 3 13.41 22.96 16.02
N LYS A 4 14.45 22.53 16.72
CA LYS A 4 15.83 22.66 16.29
C LYS A 4 16.44 21.28 16.22
N VAL A 5 16.98 20.94 15.06
CA VAL A 5 17.70 19.68 14.83
C VAL A 5 19.17 20.01 14.60
N THR A 6 20.04 19.37 15.38
CA THR A 6 21.49 19.45 15.23
C THR A 6 22.04 18.06 14.94
N ILE A 7 22.86 17.94 13.90
CA ILE A 7 23.55 16.70 13.52
C ILE A 7 25.05 16.91 13.71
N SER A 8 25.75 15.89 14.19
CA SER A 8 27.21 15.94 14.44
C SER A 8 28.10 16.26 13.24
N ASP A 9 27.56 16.30 12.02
CA ASP A 9 28.28 16.76 10.82
C ASP A 9 28.26 18.29 10.63
N GLY A 10 27.67 19.02 11.58
CA GLY A 10 27.50 20.47 11.55
C GLY A 10 26.19 20.94 10.93
N THR A 11 25.32 20.04 10.48
CA THR A 11 23.99 20.41 9.98
C THR A 11 23.12 20.91 11.14
N VAL A 12 22.60 22.13 11.02
CA VAL A 12 21.65 22.74 11.95
C VAL A 12 20.44 23.19 11.17
N LEU A 13 19.27 22.76 11.61
CA LEU A 13 17.97 23.07 11.00
C LEU A 13 17.07 23.65 12.09
N GLU A 14 16.49 24.81 11.83
CA GLU A 14 15.60 25.51 12.77
C GLU A 14 14.33 25.93 12.05
N LYS A 15 14.48 26.62 10.92
CA LYS A 15 13.37 27.15 10.14
C LYS A 15 12.82 26.12 9.17
N SER A 16 13.62 25.13 8.77
CA SER A 16 13.23 24.17 7.76
C SER A 16 12.26 23.12 8.30
N ILE A 17 12.22 22.91 9.61
CA ILE A 17 11.51 21.77 10.21
C ILE A 17 10.02 22.06 10.34
N GLN A 18 9.19 21.18 9.81
CA GLN A 18 7.73 21.23 9.98
C GLN A 18 7.25 20.19 10.99
N HIS A 19 7.85 19.00 10.99
CA HIS A 19 7.41 17.92 11.84
C HIS A 19 8.59 17.06 12.30
N VAL A 20 8.56 16.68 13.58
CA VAL A 20 9.46 15.67 14.14
C VAL A 20 8.62 14.67 14.91
N SER A 21 8.81 13.39 14.60
CA SER A 21 8.26 12.30 15.40
C SER A 21 9.38 11.32 15.74
N TYR A 22 9.33 10.78 16.95
CA TYR A 22 10.28 9.75 17.36
C TYR A 22 9.56 8.71 18.20
N ILE A 23 9.97 7.46 18.02
CA ILE A 23 9.50 6.31 18.78
C ILE A 23 10.69 5.81 19.58
N VAL A 24 10.52 5.81 20.89
CA VAL A 24 11.47 5.28 21.86
C VAL A 24 10.91 4.02 22.43
N TYR A 25 11.67 2.93 22.36
CA TYR A 25 11.32 1.73 23.10
C TYR A 25 12.23 1.67 24.31
N PRO A 26 11.69 1.86 25.54
CA PRO A 26 12.46 1.59 26.73
C PRO A 26 12.90 0.12 26.73
N PRO A 27 14.08 -0.19 27.29
CA PRO A 27 14.48 -1.58 27.50
C PRO A 27 13.46 -2.23 28.43
N ASP A 28 12.62 -3.09 27.86
CA ASP A 28 11.62 -3.85 28.60
C ASP A 28 12.25 -5.21 28.92
N ASP A 29 12.39 -5.53 30.22
CA ASP A 29 13.14 -6.69 30.75
C ASP A 29 12.58 -8.06 30.31
N TYR A 30 11.46 -8.08 29.57
CA TYR A 30 10.70 -9.30 29.27
C TYR A 30 10.98 -9.95 27.91
N ASP A 31 11.72 -9.31 26.98
CA ASP A 31 11.98 -9.92 25.67
C ASP A 31 13.38 -9.60 25.10
N ILE A 32 14.38 -10.28 25.64
CA ILE A 32 15.79 -10.26 25.19
C ILE A 32 16.02 -11.00 23.85
N ARG A 33 14.99 -11.56 23.21
CA ARG A 33 15.14 -12.38 21.99
C ARG A 33 14.99 -11.61 20.68
N ARG A 34 14.74 -10.29 20.73
CA ARG A 34 14.57 -9.44 19.54
C ARG A 34 15.81 -8.56 19.28
N ASN A 35 16.70 -9.05 18.41
CA ASN A 35 17.87 -8.34 17.86
C ASN A 35 17.50 -7.19 16.90
N TYR A 36 16.66 -6.24 17.32
CA TYR A 36 16.25 -5.12 16.46
C TYR A 36 16.56 -3.76 17.10
N PRO A 37 17.21 -2.83 16.38
CA PRO A 37 17.32 -1.44 16.82
C PRO A 37 15.91 -0.86 16.91
N ARG A 38 15.48 -0.48 18.11
CA ARG A 38 14.10 -0.09 18.38
C ARG A 38 13.83 1.41 18.20
N ASN A 39 14.82 2.26 18.44
CA ASN A 39 14.62 3.72 18.42
C ASN A 39 14.63 4.26 16.98
N SER A 40 13.58 4.99 16.62
CA SER A 40 13.43 5.59 15.28
C SER A 40 12.97 7.03 15.37
N MET A 41 13.42 7.86 14.43
CA MET A 41 13.05 9.27 14.34
C MET A 41 12.75 9.62 12.89
N VAL A 42 11.73 10.45 12.68
CA VAL A 42 11.35 11.00 11.39
C VAL A 42 11.35 12.51 11.52
N ILE A 43 12.08 13.18 10.64
CA ILE A 43 12.11 14.64 10.56
C ILE A 43 11.65 15.01 9.15
N SER A 44 10.64 15.87 9.04
CA SER A 44 10.22 16.44 7.78
C SER A 44 10.16 17.96 7.84
N GLY A 45 10.30 18.57 6.66
CA GLY A 45 10.47 19.99 6.54
C GLY A 45 10.52 20.47 5.11
N ILE A 46 10.82 21.75 4.94
CA ILE A 46 10.96 22.42 3.64
C ILE A 46 12.42 22.55 3.24
N ILE A 47 12.70 22.51 1.94
CA ILE A 47 14.03 22.80 1.37
C ILE A 47 14.06 24.23 0.79
N ASP A 48 15.23 24.67 0.33
CA ASP A 48 15.45 25.95 -0.36
C ASP A 48 15.20 27.24 0.44
N ILE A 49 15.15 27.16 1.78
CA ILE A 49 15.05 28.34 2.66
C ILE A 49 16.40 28.88 3.16
N GLY A 50 17.51 28.47 2.52
CA GLY A 50 18.86 28.89 2.88
C GLY A 50 19.51 28.13 4.05
N GLU A 51 18.83 27.10 4.59
CA GLU A 51 19.43 26.14 5.53
C GLU A 51 20.09 24.98 4.77
N GLY A 52 21.14 24.40 5.37
CA GLY A 52 22.02 23.40 4.72
C GLY A 52 21.43 22.00 4.59
N THR A 53 20.22 21.86 4.03
CA THR A 53 19.53 20.56 3.86
C THR A 53 20.29 19.57 2.97
N VAL A 54 21.20 20.06 2.11
CA VAL A 54 22.14 19.24 1.32
C VAL A 54 22.95 18.27 2.20
N GLY A 55 23.23 18.64 3.46
CA GLY A 55 23.90 17.76 4.43
C GLY A 55 23.12 16.47 4.70
N LEU A 56 21.78 16.56 4.75
CA LEU A 56 20.89 15.42 4.93
C LEU A 56 20.97 14.46 3.76
N TYR A 57 20.88 14.99 2.53
CA TYR A 57 21.01 14.18 1.31
C TYR A 57 22.37 13.48 1.23
N LYS A 58 23.46 14.21 1.49
CA LYS A 58 24.81 13.63 1.50
C LYS A 58 24.95 12.53 2.54
N TRP A 59 24.34 12.71 3.71
CA TRP A 59 24.33 11.70 4.76
C TRP A 59 23.59 10.43 4.33
N ALA A 60 22.44 10.58 3.67
CA ALA A 60 21.63 9.47 3.17
C ALA A 60 22.36 8.60 2.12
N LEU A 61 23.31 9.18 1.38
CA LEU A 61 24.13 8.45 0.41
C LEU A 61 25.21 7.57 1.05
N ILE A 62 25.51 7.74 2.35
CA ILE A 62 26.55 6.96 3.03
C ILE A 62 25.96 5.60 3.43
N PRO A 63 26.49 4.47 2.92
CA PRO A 63 25.97 3.15 3.25
C PRO A 63 26.24 2.80 4.71
N GLY A 64 25.34 2.00 5.31
CA GLY A 64 25.47 1.51 6.69
C GLY A 64 26.76 0.71 7.00
N THR A 65 27.50 0.30 5.98
CA THR A 65 28.81 -0.38 6.14
C THR A 65 29.94 0.61 6.44
N ASN A 66 29.80 1.89 6.07
CA ASN A 66 30.80 2.92 6.37
C ASN A 66 30.56 3.46 7.78
N LYS A 67 31.61 3.53 8.60
CA LYS A 67 31.55 4.08 9.96
C LYS A 67 31.07 5.55 9.99
N GLU A 68 31.33 6.30 8.93
CA GLU A 68 30.91 7.70 8.79
C GLU A 68 29.38 7.86 8.62
N CYS A 69 28.63 6.77 8.41
CA CYS A 69 27.18 6.82 8.34
C CYS A 69 26.53 7.07 9.72
N TYR A 70 27.27 6.82 10.81
CA TYR A 70 26.74 6.94 12.16
C TYR A 70 27.02 8.33 12.71
N LYS A 71 25.96 9.09 12.98
CA LYS A 71 26.02 10.47 13.47
C LYS A 71 25.17 10.64 14.71
N ASP A 72 25.55 11.58 15.57
CA ASP A 72 24.69 11.99 16.68
C ASP A 72 23.67 13.03 16.18
N VAL A 73 22.42 12.85 16.60
CA VAL A 73 21.29 13.72 16.23
C VAL A 73 20.63 14.22 17.50
N THR A 74 20.51 15.52 17.65
CA THR A 74 19.84 16.18 18.77
C THR A 74 18.64 16.94 18.26
N VAL A 75 17.48 16.67 18.86
CA VAL A 75 16.23 17.39 18.61
C VAL A 75 15.90 18.19 19.87
N GLU A 76 15.74 19.48 19.72
CA GLU A 76 15.29 20.41 20.75
C GLU A 76 13.91 20.92 20.34
N HIS A 77 12.93 20.78 21.22
CA HIS A 77 11.56 21.22 20.98
C HIS A 77 11.23 22.43 21.83
N PHE A 78 10.80 23.52 21.19
CA PHE A 78 10.46 24.78 21.82
C PHE A 78 8.96 25.07 21.76
N TYR A 79 8.43 25.53 22.90
CA TYR A 79 7.06 26.02 23.02
C TYR A 79 7.09 27.41 23.65
N ALA A 80 6.47 28.39 22.97
CA ALA A 80 6.50 29.80 23.37
C ALA A 80 7.92 30.34 23.68
N GLY A 81 8.92 29.89 22.92
CA GLY A 81 10.33 30.29 23.07
C GLY A 81 11.09 29.59 24.22
N GLN A 82 10.46 28.67 24.96
CA GLN A 82 11.10 27.90 26.03
C GLN A 82 11.38 26.46 25.57
N LEU A 83 12.54 25.92 25.95
CA LEU A 83 12.92 24.53 25.67
C LEU A 83 12.07 23.58 26.52
N VAL A 84 11.26 22.75 25.86
CA VAL A 84 10.33 21.81 26.51
C VAL A 84 10.94 20.43 26.68
N SER A 85 11.60 19.96 25.63
CA SER A 85 12.16 18.62 25.56
C SER A 85 13.38 18.65 24.67
N LYS A 86 14.39 17.86 25.05
CA LYS A 86 15.58 17.62 24.27
C LYS A 86 15.84 16.12 24.21
N VAL A 87 15.99 15.62 22.99
CA VAL A 87 16.20 14.20 22.69
C VAL A 87 17.48 14.05 21.88
N LYS A 88 18.36 13.13 22.28
CA LYS A 88 19.58 12.83 21.52
C LYS A 88 19.66 11.35 21.17
N PHE A 89 19.80 11.09 19.87
CA PHE A 89 20.06 9.78 19.31
C PHE A 89 21.54 9.71 18.95
N SER A 90 22.30 8.91 19.70
CA SER A 90 23.71 8.64 19.43
C SER A 90 23.89 7.54 18.40
N LYS A 91 24.90 7.65 17.53
CA LYS A 91 25.13 6.68 16.41
C LYS A 91 23.86 6.41 15.59
N ALA A 92 23.09 7.43 15.29
CA ALA A 92 21.97 7.34 14.37
C ALA A 92 22.50 7.16 12.94
N PHE A 93 21.72 6.51 12.08
CA PHE A 93 22.00 6.38 10.66
C PHE A 93 20.72 6.58 9.85
N VAL A 94 20.88 7.01 8.61
CA VAL A 94 19.76 7.23 7.69
C VAL A 94 19.25 5.89 7.18
N VAL A 95 17.96 5.66 7.31
CA VAL A 95 17.24 4.52 6.75
C VAL A 95 16.68 4.87 5.38
N ASP A 96 16.12 6.07 5.26
CA ASP A 96 15.52 6.56 4.03
C ASP A 96 15.54 8.08 4.01
N TYR A 97 15.59 8.65 2.81
CA TYR A 97 15.55 10.08 2.56
C TYR A 97 14.78 10.35 1.30
N SER A 98 13.76 11.18 1.38
CA SER A 98 12.97 11.60 0.23
C SER A 98 12.86 13.12 0.17
N GLU A 99 12.87 13.63 -1.05
CA GLU A 99 12.54 15.02 -1.36
C GLU A 99 11.40 15.02 -2.39
N SER A 100 10.52 16.00 -2.27
CA SER A 100 9.46 16.25 -3.25
C SER A 100 9.35 17.76 -3.48
N TYR A 101 8.92 18.16 -4.68
CA TYR A 101 8.68 19.56 -5.00
C TYR A 101 7.22 19.77 -5.34
N SER A 102 6.58 20.75 -4.70
CA SER A 102 5.21 21.13 -4.99
C SER A 102 5.19 22.26 -6.03
N ASN A 103 4.66 21.96 -7.21
CA ASN A 103 4.50 22.97 -8.26
C ASN A 103 3.44 24.03 -7.91
N SER A 104 2.47 23.69 -7.06
CA SER A 104 1.42 24.62 -6.64
C SER A 104 1.87 25.59 -5.56
N GLU A 105 2.71 25.12 -4.62
CA GLU A 105 3.23 25.96 -3.54
C GLU A 105 4.58 26.61 -3.90
N GLY A 106 5.28 26.06 -4.89
CA GLY A 106 6.62 26.52 -5.27
C GLY A 106 7.69 26.19 -4.22
N VAL A 107 7.38 25.27 -3.30
CA VAL A 107 8.23 24.87 -2.17
C VAL A 107 8.54 23.39 -2.28
N GLY A 108 9.77 23.01 -1.96
CA GLY A 108 10.16 21.62 -1.81
C GLY A 108 10.08 21.16 -0.37
N TYR A 109 9.91 19.85 -0.18
CA TYR A 109 9.87 19.20 1.12
C TYR A 109 10.91 18.11 1.17
N PHE A 110 11.46 17.87 2.36
CA PHE A 110 12.27 16.70 2.66
C PHE A 110 11.64 15.88 3.78
N THR A 111 11.88 14.58 3.75
CA THR A 111 11.63 13.67 4.88
C THR A 111 12.84 12.77 5.07
N ILE A 112 13.40 12.76 6.27
CA ILE A 112 14.51 11.88 6.65
C ILE A 112 14.06 10.90 7.73
N TYR A 113 14.29 9.61 7.46
CA TYR A 113 14.02 8.51 8.39
C TYR A 113 15.33 8.06 9.02
N LEU A 114 15.39 8.10 10.34
CA LEU A 114 16.56 7.79 11.13
C LEU A 114 16.29 6.60 12.05
N ARG A 115 17.33 5.78 12.27
CA ARG A 115 17.34 4.76 13.32
C ARG A 115 18.60 4.89 14.14
N GLN A 116 18.49 4.56 15.43
CA GLN A 116 19.64 4.48 16.33
C GLN A 116 20.31 3.11 16.21
N PHE A 117 21.64 3.07 16.30
CA PHE A 117 22.37 1.81 16.42
C PHE A 117 21.86 0.99 17.63
N ALA A 118 21.80 -0.34 17.49
CA ALA A 118 21.23 -1.19 18.53
C ALA A 118 22.04 -1.12 19.84
N GLY A 119 21.34 -1.15 20.98
CA GLY A 119 21.94 -1.11 22.31
C GLY A 119 22.44 0.26 22.76
N MET A 120 22.11 1.33 22.04
CA MET A 120 22.39 2.69 22.46
C MET A 120 21.21 3.24 23.27
N ASP A 121 21.50 3.82 24.42
CA ASP A 121 20.51 4.55 25.21
C ASP A 121 20.15 5.89 24.55
N ILE A 122 18.96 6.39 24.85
CA ILE A 122 18.54 7.74 24.48
C ILE A 122 18.78 8.66 25.65
N GLU A 123 19.44 9.77 25.38
CA GLU A 123 19.49 10.88 26.33
C GLU A 123 18.24 11.74 26.10
N HIS A 124 17.37 11.81 27.10
CA HIS A 124 16.17 12.64 27.09
C HIS A 124 16.16 13.54 28.32
N SER A 125 16.11 14.86 28.12
CA SER A 125 15.95 15.83 29.20
C SER A 125 14.67 16.62 29.02
N ASN A 126 13.83 16.61 30.06
CA ASN A 126 12.66 17.46 30.18
C ASN A 126 13.03 18.64 31.07
N GLU A 127 12.89 19.87 30.57
CA GLU A 127 13.25 21.08 31.33
C GLU A 127 12.02 21.79 31.95
N ILE A 128 10.82 21.21 31.78
CA ILE A 128 9.55 21.82 32.19
C ILE A 128 8.78 20.91 33.16
N SER A 129 8.03 21.51 34.10
CA SER A 129 7.24 20.81 35.14
C SER A 129 6.16 19.89 34.57
N GLN A 130 5.81 18.82 35.30
CA GLN A 130 4.81 17.82 34.91
C GLN A 130 3.41 18.41 34.63
N GLU A 131 3.05 19.51 35.28
CA GLU A 131 1.76 20.20 35.06
C GLU A 131 1.71 20.96 33.74
N GLN A 132 2.84 21.56 33.34
CA GLN A 132 2.97 22.23 32.05
C GLN A 132 3.01 21.20 30.90
N GLN A 133 3.53 20.00 31.12
CA GLN A 133 3.47 18.88 30.16
C GLN A 133 2.04 18.39 29.90
N LYS A 134 1.21 18.27 30.95
CA LYS A 134 -0.21 17.90 30.80
C LYS A 134 -0.99 18.95 30.02
N LYS A 135 -0.82 20.24 30.36
CA LYS A 135 -1.47 21.35 29.63
C LYS A 135 -1.06 21.38 28.16
N TYR A 136 0.21 21.08 27.85
CA TYR A 136 0.68 20.97 26.46
C TYR A 136 0.05 19.78 25.72
N GLN A 137 0.01 18.58 26.35
CA GLN A 137 -0.62 17.40 25.74
C GLN A 137 -2.12 17.60 25.49
N GLU A 138 -2.83 18.23 26.42
CA GLU A 138 -4.24 18.58 26.26
C GLU A 138 -4.46 19.61 25.13
N GLN A 139 -3.58 20.61 25.01
CA GLN A 139 -3.66 21.62 23.93
C GLN A 139 -3.35 21.05 22.53
N VAL A 140 -2.42 20.10 22.43
CA VAL A 140 -2.12 19.38 21.17
C VAL A 140 -3.33 18.57 20.74
N GLN A 141 -4.01 17.90 21.68
CA GLN A 141 -5.22 17.13 21.41
C GLN A 141 -6.36 18.02 20.88
N THR A 142 -6.59 19.18 21.52
CA THR A 142 -7.64 20.12 21.09
C THR A 142 -7.34 20.77 19.74
N ASN A 143 -6.07 21.04 19.42
CA ASN A 143 -5.71 21.63 18.12
C ASN A 143 -5.94 20.64 16.97
N ILE A 144 -5.69 19.33 17.19
CA ILE A 144 -6.00 18.27 16.22
C ILE A 144 -7.51 18.17 15.98
N GLU A 145 -8.31 18.26 17.05
CA GLU A 145 -9.77 18.27 16.95
C GLU A 145 -10.30 19.51 16.22
N GLN A 146 -9.76 20.69 16.49
CA GLN A 146 -10.16 21.94 15.81
C GLN A 146 -9.76 21.97 14.33
N THR A 147 -8.60 21.44 13.94
CA THR A 147 -8.24 21.27 12.52
C THR A 147 -9.20 20.33 11.79
N SER A 148 -9.72 19.31 12.48
CA SER A 148 -10.71 18.38 11.91
C SER A 148 -12.13 18.97 11.80
N GLU A 149 -12.40 20.09 12.47
CA GLU A 149 -13.66 20.83 12.40
C GLU A 149 -13.62 21.96 11.35
N LEU A 150 -12.46 22.62 11.16
CA LEU A 150 -12.27 23.64 10.13
C LEU A 150 -12.33 23.06 8.70
N GLU A 151 -11.84 21.84 8.48
CA GLU A 151 -11.95 21.15 7.19
C GLU A 151 -13.40 20.77 6.80
N LYS A 152 -14.34 20.82 7.75
CA LYS A 152 -15.77 20.51 7.49
C LYS A 152 -16.58 21.72 7.04
N ALA A 153 -15.98 22.91 6.96
CA ALA A 153 -16.69 24.17 6.75
C ALA A 153 -16.12 25.01 5.58
N GLU A 154 -16.00 24.46 4.36
CA GLU A 154 -15.88 25.26 3.14
C GLU A 154 -16.80 24.76 2.00
N PRO A 155 -17.41 25.66 1.19
CA PRO A 155 -18.39 25.29 0.18
C PRO A 155 -17.76 24.98 -1.20
N LYS A 156 -18.37 24.01 -1.89
CA LYS A 156 -18.03 23.56 -3.25
C LYS A 156 -18.24 24.66 -4.30
N ILE A 157 -17.22 24.99 -5.10
CA ILE A 157 -17.38 25.46 -6.49
C ILE A 157 -16.38 24.75 -7.43
N SER A 158 -16.94 24.35 -8.57
CA SER A 158 -16.43 23.58 -9.68
C SER A 158 -15.41 24.29 -10.59
N SER A 159 -14.43 23.54 -11.08
CA SER A 159 -13.97 23.48 -12.49
C SER A 159 -12.84 22.46 -12.55
N ALA A 160 -13.06 21.30 -13.15
CA ALA A 160 -12.87 21.02 -14.57
C ALA A 160 -11.41 20.66 -14.92
N VAL A 161 -11.24 19.37 -15.22
CA VAL A 161 -10.38 18.83 -16.30
C VAL A 161 -8.89 18.70 -15.92
N SER A 162 -8.46 17.50 -15.49
CA SER A 162 -7.60 16.57 -16.28
C SER A 162 -6.10 16.94 -16.20
N LEU A 163 -5.11 16.07 -16.30
CA LEU A 163 -4.99 14.69 -16.76
C LEU A 163 -4.01 13.95 -15.82
N ASP A 164 -4.25 12.65 -15.70
CA ASP A 164 -3.23 11.60 -15.75
C ASP A 164 -1.86 11.91 -15.09
N ASN A 165 -1.76 11.51 -13.82
CA ASN A 165 -0.53 10.88 -13.35
C ASN A 165 -0.34 9.62 -14.21
N VAL A 166 0.76 9.53 -14.97
CA VAL A 166 2.07 9.15 -14.43
C VAL A 166 1.98 7.76 -13.82
N ASN A 167 2.67 6.83 -14.44
CA ASN A 167 3.83 6.13 -13.86
C ASN A 167 4.22 4.99 -14.82
N ASN A 168 5.46 4.52 -14.89
CA ASN A 168 6.21 3.88 -13.80
C ASN A 168 7.55 3.40 -14.47
N VAL A 169 8.69 3.04 -13.84
CA VAL A 169 8.98 2.46 -12.52
C VAL A 169 10.49 2.56 -12.22
N ASN A 170 10.80 2.93 -10.97
CA ASN A 170 11.77 2.38 -10.01
C ASN A 170 12.96 1.46 -10.46
N SER A 171 14.10 1.64 -9.79
CA SER A 171 15.12 0.58 -9.60
C SER A 171 15.97 0.93 -8.37
N LYS A 172 16.27 0.08 -7.38
CA LYS A 172 16.00 -1.33 -7.08
C LYS A 172 16.29 -1.51 -5.59
N PRO A 173 15.78 -2.56 -4.96
CA PRO A 173 16.26 -2.92 -3.65
C PRO A 173 17.03 -4.28 -3.82
N VAL A 174 18.28 -4.36 -3.33
CA VAL A 174 19.18 -5.51 -3.63
C VAL A 174 18.97 -6.70 -2.69
N MET A 175 17.85 -7.42 -2.89
CA MET A 175 17.93 -8.86 -3.13
C MET A 175 18.56 -9.01 -4.54
N ARG A 176 18.36 -10.07 -5.34
CA ARG A 176 18.39 -9.71 -6.78
C ARG A 176 17.29 -8.66 -6.91
N ILE A 177 17.70 -7.45 -7.26
CA ILE A 177 16.96 -6.36 -7.93
C ILE A 177 15.45 -6.56 -8.18
N THR A 178 15.02 -7.75 -8.56
CA THR A 178 13.67 -8.22 -8.81
C THR A 178 12.78 -8.43 -7.58
N ASP A 179 13.34 -8.72 -6.40
CA ASP A 179 12.53 -9.20 -5.26
C ASP A 179 12.16 -8.09 -4.27
N ARG A 180 12.91 -7.00 -4.22
CA ARG A 180 12.82 -6.05 -3.12
C ARG A 180 11.75 -4.94 -3.43
N LEU A 181 11.26 -4.82 -4.69
CA LEU A 181 10.12 -3.96 -5.12
C LEU A 181 8.75 -4.41 -4.59
N LYS A 182 8.61 -5.66 -4.14
CA LYS A 182 7.34 -6.23 -3.70
C LYS A 182 6.94 -5.88 -2.26
N ASN A 183 7.83 -5.24 -1.50
CA ASN A 183 7.63 -4.97 -0.06
C ASN A 183 7.52 -3.47 0.30
N GLN A 184 7.44 -2.55 -0.68
CA GLN A 184 6.84 -1.24 -0.39
C GLN A 184 5.35 -1.51 -0.20
N LYS A 185 4.79 -1.17 0.96
CA LYS A 185 3.32 -1.14 1.12
C LYS A 185 2.76 -0.36 -0.06
N ASP A 186 1.88 -0.98 -0.83
CA ASP A 186 1.29 -0.35 -2.01
C ASP A 186 0.77 1.04 -1.60
N PRO A 187 0.98 2.09 -2.43
CA PRO A 187 0.46 3.43 -2.15
C PRO A 187 -1.05 3.44 -1.90
N ASP A 188 -1.74 2.35 -2.24
CA ASP A 188 -3.18 2.13 -2.04
C ASP A 188 -3.61 1.80 -0.61
N THR A 189 -2.69 1.43 0.28
CA THR A 189 -3.03 0.98 1.64
C THR A 189 -3.68 2.08 2.51
N LEU A 190 -3.50 3.35 2.15
CA LEU A 190 -4.04 4.51 2.88
C LEU A 190 -5.15 5.27 2.11
N LEU A 191 -5.51 4.86 0.89
CA LEU A 191 -6.53 5.56 0.11
C LEU A 191 -7.93 5.31 0.70
N THR A 192 -8.67 6.38 0.92
CA THR A 192 -10.10 6.32 1.25
C THR A 192 -10.89 5.69 0.11
N LYS A 193 -12.09 5.19 0.42
CA LYS A 193 -12.94 4.49 -0.57
C LYS A 193 -13.27 5.35 -1.81
N GLU A 194 -13.45 6.66 -1.63
CA GLU A 194 -13.71 7.60 -2.73
C GLU A 194 -12.47 7.85 -3.59
N GLU A 195 -11.28 7.92 -2.99
CA GLU A 195 -10.02 8.05 -3.73
C GLU A 195 -9.69 6.78 -4.52
N VAL A 196 -9.95 5.60 -3.97
CA VAL A 196 -9.84 4.32 -4.69
C VAL A 196 -10.77 4.32 -5.90
N LYS A 197 -12.02 4.76 -5.72
CA LYS A 197 -13.01 4.84 -6.80
C LYS A 197 -12.57 5.80 -7.91
N LEU A 198 -12.00 6.96 -7.55
CA LEU A 198 -11.51 7.94 -8.51
C LEU A 198 -10.29 7.42 -9.27
N ARG A 199 -9.34 6.81 -8.55
CA ARG A 199 -8.10 6.28 -9.13
C ARG A 199 -8.34 5.15 -10.11
N TYR A 200 -9.24 4.23 -9.77
CA TYR A 200 -9.59 3.06 -10.58
C TYR A 200 -10.87 3.26 -11.42
N ALA A 201 -11.28 4.51 -11.66
CA ALA A 201 -12.54 4.80 -12.33
C ALA A 201 -12.61 4.18 -13.74
N LYS A 202 -11.51 4.27 -14.51
CA LYS A 202 -11.41 3.73 -15.87
C LYS A 202 -11.54 2.20 -15.86
N GLU A 203 -10.88 1.53 -14.92
CA GLU A 203 -10.89 0.07 -14.79
C GLU A 203 -12.20 -0.46 -14.22
N ILE A 204 -12.82 0.27 -13.30
CA ILE A 204 -14.18 -0.01 -12.80
C ILE A 204 -15.15 0.06 -13.99
N GLU A 205 -15.08 1.10 -14.81
CA GLU A 205 -15.93 1.23 -16.00
C GLU A 205 -15.67 0.09 -17.00
N ALA A 206 -14.41 -0.21 -17.30
CA ALA A 206 -14.03 -1.33 -18.17
C ALA A 206 -14.57 -2.68 -17.65
N SER A 207 -14.52 -2.92 -16.33
CA SER A 207 -15.09 -4.14 -15.73
C SER A 207 -16.62 -4.21 -15.89
N LYS A 208 -17.32 -3.08 -15.76
CA LYS A 208 -18.77 -2.98 -15.97
C LYS A 208 -19.15 -3.19 -17.44
N GLU A 209 -18.36 -2.67 -18.38
CA GLU A 209 -18.56 -2.94 -19.80
C GLU A 209 -18.29 -4.41 -20.15
N ALA A 210 -17.23 -4.98 -19.57
CA ALA A 210 -16.93 -6.40 -19.67
C ALA A 210 -18.09 -7.25 -19.12
N TYR A 211 -18.74 -6.81 -18.04
CA TYR A 211 -19.91 -7.47 -17.47
C TYR A 211 -21.10 -7.44 -18.43
N LYS A 212 -21.39 -6.28 -19.04
CA LYS A 212 -22.42 -6.17 -20.09
C LYS A 212 -22.15 -7.12 -21.25
N ARG A 213 -20.89 -7.17 -21.74
CA ARG A 213 -20.47 -8.11 -22.79
C ARG A 213 -20.69 -9.57 -22.38
N ALA A 214 -20.40 -9.93 -21.13
CA ALA A 214 -20.61 -11.29 -20.62
C ALA A 214 -22.10 -11.67 -20.61
N ILE A 215 -22.98 -10.76 -20.17
CA ILE A 215 -24.43 -10.95 -20.17
C ILE A 215 -24.98 -11.08 -21.59
N ASP A 216 -24.56 -10.21 -22.49
CA ASP A 216 -25.01 -10.22 -23.88
C ASP A 216 -24.59 -11.50 -24.59
N MET A 217 -23.36 -11.97 -24.35
CA MET A 217 -22.88 -13.23 -24.89
C MET A 217 -23.59 -14.45 -24.29
N ALA A 218 -23.88 -14.43 -22.98
CA ALA A 218 -24.64 -15.48 -22.33
C ALA A 218 -26.07 -15.59 -22.92
N LYS A 219 -26.72 -14.45 -23.16
CA LYS A 219 -28.03 -14.37 -23.82
C LYS A 219 -27.98 -14.82 -25.27
N LYS A 220 -27.02 -14.29 -26.06
CA LYS A 220 -26.87 -14.58 -27.50
C LYS A 220 -26.62 -16.06 -27.76
N LYS A 221 -25.72 -16.69 -27.00
CA LYS A 221 -25.39 -18.11 -27.15
C LYS A 221 -26.27 -19.05 -26.31
N LYS A 222 -27.23 -18.52 -25.54
CA LYS A 222 -28.16 -19.27 -24.67
C LYS A 222 -27.45 -20.30 -23.77
N VAL A 223 -26.30 -19.92 -23.22
CA VAL A 223 -25.50 -20.82 -22.38
C VAL A 223 -26.07 -20.90 -20.96
N LYS A 224 -26.03 -22.09 -20.35
CA LYS A 224 -26.49 -22.33 -18.98
C LYS A 224 -25.43 -22.06 -17.91
N GLY A 225 -24.18 -21.85 -18.30
CA GLY A 225 -23.06 -21.59 -17.38
C GLY A 225 -22.87 -20.10 -17.06
N CYS A 226 -21.95 -19.81 -16.15
CA CYS A 226 -21.39 -18.48 -15.96
C CYS A 226 -20.48 -18.15 -17.14
N VAL A 227 -20.57 -16.92 -17.65
CA VAL A 227 -19.68 -16.38 -18.68
C VAL A 227 -18.85 -15.28 -18.04
N ALA A 228 -17.53 -15.33 -18.27
CA ALA A 228 -16.65 -14.21 -17.95
C ALA A 228 -16.11 -13.60 -19.25
N SER A 229 -15.98 -12.29 -19.28
CA SER A 229 -15.49 -11.55 -20.44
C SER A 229 -14.52 -10.46 -20.01
N ASN A 230 -13.56 -10.16 -20.86
CA ASN A 230 -12.84 -8.88 -20.90
C ASN A 230 -12.38 -8.51 -22.32
N GLY A 231 -12.76 -9.29 -23.33
CA GLY A 231 -12.26 -9.21 -24.71
C GLY A 231 -12.11 -10.62 -25.26
N LYS A 232 -11.55 -11.51 -24.43
CA LYS A 232 -11.77 -12.95 -24.52
C LYS A 232 -12.99 -13.33 -23.70
N ILE A 233 -13.52 -14.52 -23.96
CA ILE A 233 -14.73 -15.01 -23.30
C ILE A 233 -14.47 -16.44 -22.83
N THR A 234 -14.77 -16.72 -21.57
CA THR A 234 -14.71 -18.07 -20.99
C THR A 234 -16.08 -18.49 -20.51
N LEU A 235 -16.30 -19.81 -20.45
CA LEU A 235 -17.53 -20.41 -19.95
C LEU A 235 -17.20 -21.34 -18.78
N SER A 236 -18.06 -21.32 -17.75
CA SER A 236 -17.92 -22.21 -16.60
C SER A 236 -18.43 -23.62 -16.88
N GLY A 237 -17.98 -24.58 -16.07
CA GLY A 237 -18.49 -25.95 -16.05
C GLY A 237 -17.60 -26.91 -16.82
N PHE A 238 -17.47 -28.14 -16.34
CA PHE A 238 -16.63 -29.20 -16.91
C PHE A 238 -17.49 -30.45 -17.08
N ASP A 239 -17.36 -31.16 -18.19
CA ASP A 239 -18.21 -32.32 -18.53
C ASP A 239 -17.53 -33.67 -18.23
N GLY A 240 -16.33 -33.65 -17.64
CA GLY A 240 -15.54 -34.85 -17.35
C GLY A 240 -14.81 -35.46 -18.55
N LYS A 241 -15.09 -35.01 -19.79
CA LYS A 241 -14.71 -35.71 -21.02
C LYS A 241 -13.93 -34.86 -21.99
N THR A 242 -14.27 -33.58 -22.11
CA THR A 242 -13.67 -32.67 -23.08
C THR A 242 -12.88 -31.57 -22.39
N THR A 243 -11.65 -31.37 -22.85
CA THR A 243 -10.80 -30.25 -22.46
C THR A 243 -11.00 -29.03 -23.36
N LYS A 244 -11.69 -29.19 -24.48
CA LYS A 244 -11.96 -28.13 -25.46
C LYS A 244 -13.14 -27.28 -25.01
N ALA A 245 -13.00 -25.97 -25.14
CA ALA A 245 -14.13 -25.07 -24.94
C ALA A 245 -15.15 -25.22 -26.09
N PRO A 246 -16.44 -24.91 -25.84
CA PRO A 246 -17.40 -24.71 -26.91
C PRO A 246 -16.93 -23.62 -27.87
N GLU A 247 -17.39 -23.67 -29.12
CA GLU A 247 -16.95 -22.75 -30.17
C GLU A 247 -17.12 -21.28 -29.74
N GLY A 248 -16.06 -20.49 -29.91
CA GLY A 248 -16.01 -19.07 -29.52
C GLY A 248 -15.81 -18.80 -28.02
N PHE A 249 -15.52 -19.83 -27.23
CA PHE A 249 -15.03 -19.66 -25.86
C PHE A 249 -13.57 -20.09 -25.76
N ALA A 250 -12.84 -19.48 -24.84
CA ALA A 250 -11.55 -19.95 -24.39
C ALA A 250 -11.73 -20.86 -23.18
N ARG A 251 -10.81 -21.83 -23.03
CA ARG A 251 -10.75 -22.73 -21.88
C ARG A 251 -9.30 -22.93 -21.49
N VAL A 252 -9.04 -22.83 -20.19
CA VAL A 252 -7.77 -23.20 -19.60
C VAL A 252 -7.80 -24.68 -19.25
N PRO A 253 -6.76 -25.46 -19.58
CA PRO A 253 -6.67 -26.85 -19.15
C PRO A 253 -6.75 -26.96 -17.62
N LEU A 254 -7.46 -27.98 -17.12
CA LEU A 254 -7.68 -28.14 -15.69
C LEU A 254 -6.37 -28.34 -14.92
N ASP A 255 -5.43 -29.12 -15.46
CA ASP A 255 -4.09 -29.28 -14.88
C ASP A 255 -3.40 -27.94 -14.64
N THR A 256 -3.41 -27.07 -15.64
CA THR A 256 -2.86 -25.71 -15.54
C THR A 256 -3.53 -24.90 -14.43
N MET A 257 -4.86 -25.01 -14.29
CA MET A 257 -5.58 -24.31 -13.22
C MET A 257 -5.26 -24.87 -11.83
N PHE A 258 -5.20 -26.20 -11.68
CA PHE A 258 -4.85 -26.82 -10.42
C PHE A 258 -3.43 -26.46 -9.98
N ASP A 259 -2.48 -26.53 -10.90
CA ASP A 259 -1.09 -26.17 -10.65
C ASP A 259 -0.98 -24.69 -10.27
N TYR A 260 -1.74 -23.83 -10.95
CA TYR A 260 -1.78 -22.42 -10.61
C TYR A 260 -2.39 -22.16 -9.23
N CYS A 261 -3.53 -22.78 -8.89
CA CYS A 261 -4.15 -22.68 -7.57
C CYS A 261 -3.16 -23.10 -6.47
N LYS A 262 -2.46 -24.22 -6.64
CA LYS A 262 -1.40 -24.64 -5.72
C LYS A 262 -0.28 -23.60 -5.62
N LYS A 263 0.15 -23.04 -6.76
CA LYS A 263 1.23 -22.04 -6.84
C LYS A 263 0.92 -20.77 -6.06
N ILE A 264 -0.34 -20.31 -6.09
CA ILE A 264 -0.77 -19.11 -5.37
C ILE A 264 -1.23 -19.40 -3.92
N GLY A 265 -1.13 -20.64 -3.45
CA GLY A 265 -1.62 -21.05 -2.13
C GLY A 265 -3.14 -21.05 -2.01
N HIS A 266 -3.88 -21.20 -3.13
CA HIS A 266 -5.33 -21.32 -3.14
C HIS A 266 -5.75 -22.79 -3.07
N GLU A 267 -6.35 -23.18 -1.96
CA GLU A 267 -6.92 -24.52 -1.78
C GLU A 267 -8.36 -24.52 -2.31
N LEU A 268 -8.66 -25.48 -3.19
CA LEU A 268 -10.02 -25.64 -3.70
C LEU A 268 -10.86 -26.38 -2.65
N PRO A 269 -12.07 -25.89 -2.31
CA PRO A 269 -12.86 -26.48 -1.25
C PRO A 269 -13.20 -27.96 -1.52
N PRO A 270 -12.98 -28.87 -0.55
CA PRO A 270 -13.32 -30.29 -0.69
C PRO A 270 -14.82 -30.57 -0.47
N LYS A 271 -15.60 -29.56 -0.05
CA LYS A 271 -16.96 -29.72 0.47
C LYS A 271 -18.05 -29.91 -0.60
N VAL A 272 -17.70 -29.98 -1.88
CA VAL A 272 -18.69 -30.24 -2.94
C VAL A 272 -18.91 -31.74 -3.11
N PRO A 273 -20.16 -32.21 -3.30
CA PRO A 273 -20.41 -33.61 -3.64
C PRO A 273 -19.62 -34.01 -4.89
N ALA A 274 -18.97 -35.17 -4.86
CA ALA A 274 -18.06 -35.65 -5.92
C ALA A 274 -18.68 -35.67 -7.34
N PHE A 275 -20.01 -35.70 -7.45
CA PHE A 275 -20.71 -35.62 -8.73
C PHE A 275 -20.51 -34.26 -9.45
N TYR A 276 -20.36 -33.15 -8.73
CA TYR A 276 -20.13 -31.83 -9.33
C TYR A 276 -18.76 -31.72 -10.00
N ASP A 277 -17.82 -32.52 -9.54
CA ASP A 277 -16.44 -32.60 -10.02
C ASP A 277 -16.29 -33.53 -11.24
N ASN A 278 -17.37 -34.17 -11.71
CA ASN A 278 -17.39 -35.02 -12.89
C ASN A 278 -16.22 -36.02 -12.95
N GLY A 279 -15.85 -36.60 -11.80
CA GLY A 279 -14.78 -37.59 -11.66
C GLY A 279 -13.38 -37.02 -11.43
N ARG A 280 -13.21 -35.69 -11.39
CA ARG A 280 -11.91 -35.03 -11.11
C ARG A 280 -12.05 -34.02 -9.98
N GLU A 281 -11.54 -34.39 -8.80
CA GLU A 281 -11.66 -33.62 -7.55
C GLU A 281 -11.26 -32.14 -7.71
N GLY A 282 -12.12 -31.25 -7.20
CA GLY A 282 -11.95 -29.79 -7.27
C GLY A 282 -12.21 -29.17 -8.64
N SER A 283 -12.53 -29.95 -9.68
CA SER A 283 -12.72 -29.43 -11.04
C SER A 283 -13.93 -28.50 -11.14
N TYR A 284 -14.94 -28.67 -10.28
CA TYR A 284 -16.09 -27.78 -10.18
C TYR A 284 -15.64 -26.32 -9.98
N PHE A 285 -14.80 -26.07 -8.96
CA PHE A 285 -14.30 -24.73 -8.67
C PHE A 285 -13.21 -24.28 -9.62
N ALA A 286 -12.35 -25.19 -10.08
CA ALA A 286 -11.28 -24.86 -11.02
C ALA A 286 -11.84 -24.38 -12.38
N CYS A 287 -12.98 -24.92 -12.81
CA CYS A 287 -13.59 -24.58 -14.09
C CYS A 287 -14.52 -23.35 -14.03
N HIS A 288 -14.50 -22.56 -12.95
CA HIS A 288 -15.22 -21.28 -12.90
C HIS A 288 -14.70 -20.33 -14.00
N ALA A 289 -15.61 -19.57 -14.61
CA ALA A 289 -15.29 -18.80 -15.82
C ALA A 289 -14.28 -17.70 -15.54
N GLU A 290 -14.47 -17.00 -14.42
CA GLU A 290 -13.66 -15.91 -13.92
C GLU A 290 -12.21 -16.34 -13.60
N LYS A 291 -12.02 -17.51 -12.97
CA LYS A 291 -10.67 -18.07 -12.71
C LYS A 291 -9.97 -18.44 -14.02
N GLN A 292 -10.70 -19.07 -14.95
CA GLN A 292 -10.13 -19.39 -16.25
C GLN A 292 -9.70 -18.12 -16.99
N LEU A 293 -10.51 -17.06 -16.95
CA LEU A 293 -10.20 -15.82 -17.66
C LEU A 293 -9.02 -15.08 -17.04
N SER A 294 -8.87 -15.08 -15.72
CA SER A 294 -7.74 -14.42 -15.04
C SER A 294 -6.38 -15.01 -15.41
N LEU A 295 -6.32 -16.23 -15.94
CA LEU A 295 -5.07 -16.80 -16.47
C LEU A 295 -4.79 -16.44 -17.93
N LEU A 296 -5.78 -15.90 -18.64
CA LEU A 296 -5.66 -15.57 -20.07
C LEU A 296 -5.32 -14.11 -20.31
N THR A 297 -5.40 -13.26 -19.28
CA THR A 297 -5.41 -11.80 -19.37
C THR A 297 -5.43 -11.17 -17.97
N ASP A 298 -4.80 -10.00 -17.84
CA ASP A 298 -4.75 -9.19 -16.61
C ASP A 298 -5.77 -8.04 -16.60
N GLU A 299 -6.57 -7.88 -17.67
CA GLU A 299 -7.55 -6.80 -17.79
C GLU A 299 -8.79 -7.02 -16.90
N PRO A 300 -9.52 -5.95 -16.52
CA PRO A 300 -10.70 -6.06 -15.66
C PRO A 300 -11.76 -7.02 -16.20
N ILE A 301 -12.27 -7.89 -15.33
CA ILE A 301 -13.15 -9.02 -15.72
C ILE A 301 -14.60 -8.72 -15.39
N GLY A 302 -15.49 -8.97 -16.34
CA GLY A 302 -16.94 -8.95 -16.11
C GLY A 302 -17.53 -10.35 -16.06
N ILE A 303 -18.42 -10.61 -15.10
CA ILE A 303 -18.92 -11.95 -14.77
C ILE A 303 -20.45 -11.95 -14.81
N SER A 304 -21.03 -12.83 -15.63
CA SER A 304 -22.47 -12.85 -15.86
C SER A 304 -23.32 -13.33 -14.67
N ARG A 305 -22.68 -13.81 -13.59
CA ARG A 305 -23.31 -14.33 -12.37
C ARG A 305 -22.56 -13.84 -11.15
N ASP A 306 -23.25 -13.88 -10.00
CA ASP A 306 -22.66 -13.53 -8.72
C ASP A 306 -21.39 -14.36 -8.45
N MET A 307 -20.32 -13.67 -8.05
CA MET A 307 -19.06 -14.33 -7.71
C MET A 307 -19.21 -15.14 -6.41
N CYS A 308 -18.78 -16.40 -6.42
CA CYS A 308 -18.83 -17.25 -5.24
C CYS A 308 -17.70 -16.90 -4.23
N PRO A 309 -17.85 -17.28 -2.94
CA PRO A 309 -16.82 -17.00 -1.92
C PRO A 309 -15.44 -17.56 -2.24
N ASP A 310 -15.36 -18.76 -2.85
CA ASP A 310 -14.11 -19.38 -3.28
C ASP A 310 -13.41 -18.57 -4.39
N CYS A 311 -14.16 -17.99 -5.32
CA CYS A 311 -13.60 -17.09 -6.33
C CYS A 311 -13.11 -15.77 -5.72
N VAL A 312 -13.82 -15.22 -4.75
CA VAL A 312 -13.37 -14.02 -4.02
C VAL A 312 -12.03 -14.30 -3.32
N GLU A 313 -11.89 -15.45 -2.65
CA GLU A 313 -10.64 -15.85 -2.02
C GLU A 313 -9.51 -16.09 -3.04
N TYR A 314 -9.84 -16.75 -4.15
CA TYR A 314 -8.90 -16.95 -5.26
C TYR A 314 -8.37 -15.61 -5.78
N PHE A 315 -9.23 -14.61 -6.04
CA PHE A 315 -8.80 -13.32 -6.56
C PHE A 315 -7.96 -12.52 -5.56
N LYS A 316 -8.21 -12.64 -4.25
CA LYS A 316 -7.31 -12.09 -3.21
C LYS A 316 -5.91 -12.67 -3.32
N LYS A 317 -5.80 -14.01 -3.36
CA LYS A 317 -4.51 -14.71 -3.47
C LYS A 317 -3.83 -14.46 -4.81
N HIS A 318 -4.61 -14.36 -5.88
CA HIS A 318 -4.13 -14.05 -7.22
C HIS A 318 -3.55 -12.63 -7.30
N ALA A 319 -4.21 -11.62 -6.72
CA ALA A 319 -3.70 -10.26 -6.64
C ALA A 319 -2.39 -10.19 -5.83
N ALA A 320 -2.35 -10.84 -4.66
CA ALA A 320 -1.14 -10.92 -3.83
C ALA A 320 0.02 -11.63 -4.55
N TYR A 321 -0.25 -12.75 -5.21
CA TYR A 321 0.77 -13.52 -5.92
C TYR A 321 1.32 -12.77 -7.15
N THR A 322 0.45 -12.10 -7.91
CA THR A 322 0.85 -11.32 -9.11
C THR A 322 1.41 -9.94 -8.77
N ASN A 323 1.22 -9.47 -7.54
CA ASN A 323 1.50 -8.11 -7.11
C ASN A 323 0.83 -7.06 -8.01
N GLN A 324 -0.41 -7.33 -8.41
CA GLN A 324 -1.22 -6.49 -9.26
C GLN A 324 -2.64 -6.39 -8.72
N VAL A 325 -3.24 -5.21 -8.85
CA VAL A 325 -4.65 -5.00 -8.54
C VAL A 325 -5.50 -5.77 -9.55
N LYS A 326 -6.46 -6.55 -9.06
CA LYS A 326 -7.41 -7.29 -9.91
C LYS A 326 -8.80 -6.71 -9.71
N ILE A 327 -9.50 -6.41 -10.81
CA ILE A 327 -10.81 -5.77 -10.78
C ILE A 327 -11.81 -6.67 -11.45
N THR A 328 -12.93 -6.91 -10.77
CA THR A 328 -14.00 -7.76 -11.28
C THR A 328 -15.36 -7.12 -11.05
N ALA A 329 -16.27 -7.23 -12.02
CA ALA A 329 -17.65 -6.82 -11.88
C ALA A 329 -18.57 -8.04 -12.01
N ASP A 330 -19.44 -8.23 -11.01
CA ASP A 330 -20.54 -9.20 -11.04
C ASP A 330 -21.89 -8.46 -11.02
N PRO A 331 -23.05 -9.15 -11.12
CA PRO A 331 -24.35 -8.51 -11.11
C PRO A 331 -24.66 -7.68 -9.86
N LYS A 332 -23.98 -7.95 -8.73
CA LYS A 332 -24.25 -7.31 -7.44
C LYS A 332 -23.34 -6.13 -7.17
N LYS A 333 -22.05 -6.25 -7.50
CA LYS A 333 -21.03 -5.27 -7.12
C LYS A 333 -19.76 -5.39 -7.96
N THR A 334 -19.00 -4.31 -7.98
CA THR A 334 -17.62 -4.30 -8.50
C THR A 334 -16.66 -4.50 -7.33
N ARG A 335 -15.71 -5.42 -7.46
CA ARG A 335 -14.68 -5.70 -6.45
C ARG A 335 -13.31 -5.35 -6.99
N ILE A 336 -12.52 -4.69 -6.15
CA ILE A 336 -11.10 -4.42 -6.38
C ILE A 336 -10.30 -5.22 -5.35
N PHE A 337 -9.44 -6.11 -5.84
CA PHE A 337 -8.56 -6.94 -5.04
C PHE A 337 -7.15 -6.37 -5.07
N PHE A 338 -6.64 -5.98 -3.91
CA PHE A 338 -5.31 -5.40 -3.77
C PHE A 338 -4.26 -6.46 -3.42
N PRO A 339 -2.98 -6.25 -3.78
CA PRO A 339 -1.89 -7.17 -3.43
C PRO A 339 -1.67 -7.37 -1.92
N ASP A 340 -2.03 -6.37 -1.12
CA ASP A 340 -1.99 -6.41 0.35
C ASP A 340 -3.08 -7.30 0.98
N GLY A 341 -4.01 -7.83 0.17
CA GLY A 341 -5.12 -8.68 0.59
C GLY A 341 -6.41 -7.92 0.90
N ARG A 342 -6.41 -6.58 0.82
CA ARG A 342 -7.61 -5.75 0.95
C ARG A 342 -8.55 -5.95 -0.24
N VAL A 343 -9.85 -5.85 0.03
CA VAL A 343 -10.88 -5.87 -1.02
C VAL A 343 -11.85 -4.73 -0.82
N GLU A 344 -11.99 -3.89 -1.83
CA GLU A 344 -12.97 -2.81 -1.87
C GLU A 344 -14.14 -3.20 -2.77
N GLU A 345 -15.36 -2.87 -2.32
CA GLU A 345 -16.60 -3.22 -3.03
C GLU A 345 -17.41 -1.95 -3.35
N PHE A 346 -17.84 -1.81 -4.60
CA PHE A 346 -18.57 -0.67 -5.16
C PHE A 346 -19.89 -1.03 -5.83
#